data_AF-A0A357R759-F1
#
_entry.id   AF-A0A357R759-F1
#
_cell.length_a   1.000
_cell.length_b   1.000
_cell.length_c   1.000
_cell.angle_alpha   90.00
_cell.angle_beta   90.00
_cell.angle_gamma   90.00
#
_symmetry.space_group_name_H-M   'P 1'
#
loop_
_entity.id
_entity.type
_entity.pdbx_description
1 polymer ?
#
loop_
_entity_poly.entity_id
_entity_poly.type
_entity_poly.pdbx_seq_one_letter_code
_entity_poly.pdbx_strand_id
1 'polypeptide(L)' 'MEEFLVQYWMLLIPIVLIDLVLKIAALIDLFRREHVAGENKWLWAIAILALNFLGPILYFVLGRKE' A
#
# COMPACT_ATOMS: atom_id res chain seq x y z
N MET A 1 10.02 20.58 -20.33
CA MET A 1 9.23 19.88 -19.29
C MET A 1 8.65 18.59 -19.83
N GLU A 2 8.01 18.62 -21.00
CA GLU A 2 7.46 17.40 -21.63
C GLU A 2 8.52 16.36 -22.01
N GLU A 3 9.68 16.78 -22.55
CA GLU A 3 10.79 15.87 -22.89
C GLU A 3 11.34 15.09 -21.70
N PHE A 4 11.35 15.70 -20.50
CA PHE A 4 11.82 15.04 -19.28
C PHE A 4 10.89 13.89 -18.86
N LEU A 5 9.58 14.06 -18.95
CA LEU A 5 8.62 13.01 -18.60
C LEU A 5 8.72 11.83 -19.57
N VAL A 6 8.87 12.11 -20.87
CA VAL A 6 9.08 11.10 -21.93
C VAL A 6 10.42 10.38 -21.79
N GLN A 7 11.42 10.99 -21.15
CA GLN A 7 12.71 10.34 -20.90
C GLN A 7 12.68 9.39 -19.70
N TYR A 8 11.91 9.70 -18.65
CA TYR A 8 11.91 8.95 -17.39
C TYR A 8 10.65 8.14 -17.10
N TRP A 9 9.66 8.12 -17.99
CA TRP A 9 8.41 7.34 -17.80
C TRP A 9 8.66 5.86 -17.47
N MET A 10 9.72 5.28 -18.02
CA MET A 10 10.07 3.87 -17.80
C MET A 10 10.53 3.61 -16.34
N LEU A 11 11.01 4.62 -15.63
CA LEU A 11 11.32 4.54 -14.18
C LEU A 11 10.07 4.58 -13.30
N LEU A 12 8.93 5.06 -13.81
CA LEU A 12 7.67 5.05 -13.05
C LEU A 12 7.09 3.64 -12.95
N ILE A 13 7.32 2.79 -13.96
CA ILE A 13 6.85 1.40 -14.00
C ILE A 13 7.28 0.61 -12.74
N PRO A 14 8.58 0.51 -12.39
CA PRO A 14 8.99 -0.22 -11.19
C PRO A 14 8.45 0.40 -9.91
N ILE A 15 8.34 1.74 -9.83
CA ILE A 15 7.82 2.42 -8.63
C ILE A 15 6.35 2.04 -8.43
N VAL A 16 5.53 2.14 -9.47
CA VAL A 16 4.11 1.77 -9.43
C VAL A 16 3.94 0.27 -9.14
N LEU A 17 4.77 -0.59 -9.73
CA LEU A 17 4.75 -2.02 -9.44
C LEU A 17 5.03 -2.32 -7.96
N ILE A 18 6.02 -1.67 -7.35
CA ILE A 18 6.31 -1.85 -5.93
C ILE A 18 5.12 -1.41 -5.07
N ASP A 19 4.52 -0.25 -5.37
CA ASP A 19 3.33 0.23 -4.64
C ASP A 19 2.16 -0.76 -4.75
N LEU A 20 1.90 -1.27 -5.96
CA LEU A 20 0.83 -2.24 -6.20
C LEU A 20 1.07 -3.56 -5.47
N VAL A 21 2.30 -4.10 -5.55
CA VAL A 21 2.66 -5.33 -4.83
C VAL A 21 2.47 -5.14 -3.33
N LEU A 22 2.91 -4.01 -2.78
CA LEU A 22 2.80 -3.71 -1.37
C LEU A 22 1.34 -3.57 -0.92
N LYS A 23 0.51 -2.87 -1.70
CA LYS A 23 -0.94 -2.75 -1.47
C LYS A 23 -1.63 -4.10 -1.51
N ILE A 24 -1.38 -4.91 -2.55
CA ILE A 24 -1.98 -6.25 -2.68
C ILE A 24 -1.58 -7.13 -1.50
N ALA A 25 -0.30 -7.16 -1.14
CA ALA A 25 0.18 -7.92 0.01
C ALA A 25 -0.49 -7.48 1.32
N ALA A 26 -0.61 -6.17 1.54
CA ALA A 26 -1.26 -5.62 2.74
C ALA A 26 -2.76 -5.95 2.79
N LEU A 27 -3.46 -5.86 1.66
CA LEU A 27 -4.89 -6.21 1.59
C LEU A 27 -5.09 -7.71 1.84
N ILE A 28 -4.25 -8.58 1.25
CA ILE A 28 -4.33 -10.03 1.48
C ILE A 28 -4.10 -10.35 2.97
N ASP A 29 -3.08 -9.76 3.59
CA ASP A 29 -2.81 -9.95 5.03
C ASP A 29 -3.98 -9.43 5.89
N LEU A 30 -4.54 -8.26 5.55
CA LEU A 30 -5.71 -7.68 6.23
C LEU A 30 -6.95 -8.56 6.17
N PHE A 31 -7.23 -9.19 5.03
CA PHE A 31 -8.36 -10.10 4.89
C PHE A 31 -8.16 -11.40 5.69
N ARG A 32 -6.91 -11.88 5.79
CA ARG A 32 -6.59 -13.14 6.47
C ARG A 32 -6.58 -13.05 7.99
N ARG A 33 -6.29 -11.88 8.56
CA ARG A 33 -6.26 -11.69 10.03
C ARG A 33 -7.65 -11.60 10.60
N GLU A 34 -7.87 -12.13 11.80
CA GLU A 34 -9.13 -11.93 12.53
C GLU A 34 -9.15 -10.58 13.23
N HIS A 35 -8.05 -10.25 13.91
CA HIS A 35 -7.86 -9.01 14.66
C HIS A 35 -6.81 -8.11 14.01
N VAL A 36 -7.03 -6.80 14.11
CA VAL A 36 -6.11 -5.76 13.63
C VAL A 36 -6.10 -4.63 14.65
N ALA A 37 -5.09 -3.75 14.60
CA ALA A 37 -5.07 -2.63 15.52
C ALA A 37 -6.33 -1.76 15.41
N GLY A 38 -6.96 -1.50 16.55
CA GLY A 38 -8.23 -0.77 16.61
C GLY A 38 -9.46 -1.58 16.17
N GLU A 39 -9.36 -2.90 15.96
CA GLU A 39 -10.46 -3.83 15.65
C GLU A 39 -11.30 -3.47 14.39
N ASN A 40 -10.82 -2.54 13.57
CA ASN A 40 -11.58 -1.97 12.45
C ASN A 40 -10.84 -2.19 11.12
N LYS A 41 -11.05 -3.35 10.49
CA LYS A 41 -10.40 -3.71 9.22
C LYS A 41 -10.66 -2.73 8.09
N TRP A 42 -11.87 -2.16 8.02
CA TRP A 42 -12.23 -1.20 6.97
C TRP A 42 -11.39 0.08 7.01
N LEU A 43 -11.01 0.56 8.20
CA LEU A 43 -10.14 1.73 8.34
C LEU A 43 -8.75 1.46 7.76
N TRP A 44 -8.22 0.26 7.99
CA TRP A 44 -6.95 -0.17 7.41
C TRP A 44 -7.03 -0.32 5.90
N ALA A 45 -8.13 -0.87 5.36
CA ALA A 45 -8.33 -0.94 3.91
C ALA A 45 -8.31 0.45 3.26
N ILE A 46 -8.99 1.43 3.87
CA ILE A 46 -8.97 2.83 3.41
C ILE A 46 -7.55 3.40 3.48
N ALA A 47 -6.84 3.20 4.61
CA ALA A 47 -5.47 3.69 4.76
C ALA A 47 -4.54 3.11 3.67
N ILE A 48 -4.61 1.79 3.43
CA ILE A 48 -3.82 1.08 2.41
C ILE A 48 -4.06 1.66 1.01
N LEU A 49 -5.33 1.95 0.67
CA LEU A 49 -5.69 2.44 -0.66
C LEU A 49 -5.44 3.93 -0.84
N ALA A 50 -5.67 4.75 0.19
CA ALA A 50 -5.67 6.21 0.09
C ALA A 50 -4.29 6.85 0.30
N LEU A 51 -3.38 6.19 1.02
CA LEU A 51 -2.10 6.80 1.44
C LEU A 51 -0.88 6.38 0.59
N ASN A 52 -1.10 5.83 -0.61
CA ASN A 52 -0.02 5.26 -1.47
C ASN A 52 0.89 4.34 -0.67
N PHE A 53 2.22 4.41 -0.84
CA PHE A 53 3.19 3.61 -0.10
C PHE A 53 3.03 3.69 1.43
N LEU A 54 2.61 4.84 1.96
CA LEU A 54 2.46 5.01 3.41
C LEU A 54 1.34 4.12 3.97
N GLY A 55 0.27 3.87 3.21
CA GLY A 55 -0.86 3.06 3.65
C GLY A 55 -0.48 1.63 4.02
N PRO A 56 0.07 0.84 3.09
CA PRO A 56 0.59 -0.50 3.33
C PRO A 56 1.69 -0.52 4.40
N ILE A 57 2.61 0.46 4.41
CA ILE A 57 3.69 0.53 5.41
C ILE A 57 3.10 0.70 6.81
N LEU A 58 2.20 1.66 7.00
CA LEU A 58 1.52 1.89 8.28
C LEU A 58 0.72 0.66 8.70
N TYR A 59 0.05 0.00 7.76
CA TYR A 59 -0.64 -1.26 8.05
C TYR A 59 0.33 -2.32 8.58
N PHE A 60 1.44 -2.59 7.88
CA PHE A 60 2.37 -3.62 8.31
C PHE A 60 3.09 -3.30 9.62
N VAL A 61 3.34 -2.03 9.92
CA VAL A 61 4.05 -1.61 11.13
C VAL A 61 3.11 -1.47 12.33
N LEU A 62 1.90 -0.93 12.13
CA LEU A 62 0.99 -0.55 13.22
C LEU A 62 -0.33 -1.34 13.20
N GLY A 63 -0.85 -1.65 12.01
CA GLY A 63 -2.14 -2.33 11.83
C GLY A 63 -2.06 -3.84 12.04
N ARG A 64 -0.93 -4.43 11.68
CA ARG A 64 -0.62 -5.85 11.76
C ARG A 64 -0.33 -6.23 13.21
N LYS A 65 -1.38 -6.57 13.96
CA LYS A 65 -1.23 -7.27 15.24
C LYS A 65 -0.98 -8.74 14.97
N GLU A 66 0.04 -9.30 15.63
CA GLU A 66 0.24 -10.75 15.68
C GLU A 66 -0.95 -11.44 16.36
#